data_AF-A0AAJ1LCH7-F1
#
_entry.id   AF-A0AAJ1LCH7-F1
#
_cell.length_a   1.000
_cell.length_b   1.000
_cell.length_c   1.000
_cell.angle_alpha   90.00
_cell.angle_beta   90.00
_cell.angle_gamma   90.00
#
_symmetry.space_group_name_H-M   'P 1'
#
loop_
_entity.id
_entity.type
_entity.pdbx_description
1 polymer ?
#
loop_
_entity_poly.entity_id
_entity_poly.type
_entity_poly.pdbx_seq_one_letter_code
_entity_poly.pdbx_strand_id
1 'polypeptide(L)' 'MSTPTQEVHHIIPLAEGGSNYWDNLMALCKSCHSRLHANRGDRWGN' A
#
# COMPACT_ATOMS: atom_id res chain seq x y z
N MET A 1 -19.77 4.41 -8.45
CA MET A 1 -19.58 4.64 -7.01
C MET A 1 -18.11 4.39 -6.69
N SER A 2 -17.33 5.42 -6.41
CA SER A 2 -15.95 5.27 -5.93
C SER A 2 -15.99 4.92 -4.46
N THR A 3 -15.47 3.74 -4.09
CA THR A 3 -15.26 3.39 -2.68
C THR A 3 -14.31 4.43 -2.07
N PRO A 4 -14.66 5.04 -0.93
CA PRO A 4 -13.78 5.99 -0.28
C PRO A 4 -12.48 5.29 0.11
N THR A 5 -11.39 5.98 -0.17
CA THR A 5 -10.06 5.57 0.21
C THR A 5 -9.88 5.78 1.71
N GLN A 6 -9.33 4.78 2.40
CA GLN A 6 -9.17 4.80 3.86
C GLN A 6 -7.73 4.52 4.31
N GLU A 7 -6.88 4.04 3.41
CA GLU A 7 -5.53 3.59 3.74
C GLU A 7 -4.51 4.22 2.79
N VAL A 8 -3.38 4.64 3.34
CA VAL A 8 -2.23 5.15 2.58
C VAL A 8 -1.25 4.00 2.39
N HIS A 9 -0.90 3.72 1.15
CA HIS A 9 0.02 2.66 0.75
C HIS A 9 1.33 3.26 0.26
N HIS A 10 2.46 2.80 0.78
CA HIS A 10 3.76 3.11 0.22
C HIS A 10 4.01 2.25 -1.02
N ILE A 11 4.25 2.87 -2.18
CA ILE A 11 4.52 2.19 -3.44
C ILE A 11 5.81 1.35 -3.32
N ILE A 12 6.85 1.96 -2.77
CA ILE A 12 8.06 1.31 -2.30
C ILE A 12 7.98 1.23 -0.77
N PRO A 13 8.03 0.03 -0.16
CA PRO A 13 8.03 -0.12 1.29
C PRO A 13 9.18 0.64 1.95
N LEU A 14 8.96 1.14 3.17
CA LEU A 14 10.02 1.81 3.94
C LEU A 14 11.23 0.90 4.19
N ALA A 15 10.99 -0.42 4.36
CA ALA A 15 12.04 -1.41 4.54
C ALA A 15 12.97 -1.55 3.31
N GLU A 16 12.49 -1.20 2.12
CA GLU A 16 13.23 -1.24 0.86
C GLU A 16 13.80 0.15 0.47
N GLY A 17 13.73 1.13 1.38
CA GLY A 17 14.21 2.49 1.13
C GLY A 17 13.16 3.44 0.56
N GLY A 18 11.87 3.10 0.65
CA GLY A 18 10.78 4.00 0.31
C GLY A 18 10.74 5.27 1.16
N SER A 19 10.19 6.36 0.60
CA SER A 19 10.04 7.64 1.26
C SER A 19 8.60 7.89 1.75
N ASN A 20 8.41 8.86 2.65
CA ASN A 20 7.07 9.35 3.05
C ASN A 20 6.61 10.54 2.18
N TYR A 21 7.23 10.75 1.03
CA TYR A 21 6.85 11.82 0.11
C TYR A 21 5.63 11.40 -0.71
N TRP A 22 4.82 12.38 -1.11
CA TRP A 22 3.55 12.15 -1.81
C TRP A 22 3.69 11.36 -3.12
N ASP A 23 4.87 11.39 -3.75
CA ASP A 23 5.21 10.61 -4.95
C ASP A 23 5.34 9.10 -4.68
N ASN A 24 5.65 8.70 -3.44
CA ASN A 24 5.72 7.31 -3.00
C ASN A 24 4.46 6.85 -2.23
N LEU A 25 3.45 7.70 -2.09
CA LEU A 25 2.21 7.38 -1.38
C LEU A 25 1.04 7.24 -2.34
N MET A 26 0.25 6.19 -2.15
CA MET A 26 -0.97 5.93 -2.90
C MET A 26 -2.15 5.75 -1.96
N ALA A 27 -3.22 6.47 -2.22
CA ALA A 27 -4.42 6.41 -1.43
C ALA A 27 -5.31 5.27 -1.97
N LEU A 28 -5.47 4.18 -1.20
CA LEU A 28 -6.20 2.97 -1.62
C LEU A 28 -7.39 2.63 -0.70
N CYS A 29 -8.40 2.02 -1.31
CA CYS A 29 -9.48 1.39 -0.56
C CYS A 29 -8.96 0.16 0.21
N LYS A 30 -9.58 -0.21 1.33
CA LYS A 30 -9.12 -1.35 2.16
C LYS A 30 -8.99 -2.67 1.40
N SER A 31 -9.92 -2.98 0.49
CA SER A 31 -9.84 -4.19 -0.33
C SER A 31 -8.74 -4.12 -1.39
N CYS A 32 -8.53 -2.93 -1.96
CA CYS A 32 -7.46 -2.63 -2.91
C CYS A 32 -6.09 -2.83 -2.25
N HIS A 33 -5.91 -2.22 -1.08
CA HIS A 33 -4.70 -2.32 -0.27
C HIS A 33 -4.45 -3.77 0.16
N SER A 34 -5.50 -4.44 0.64
CA SER A 34 -5.44 -5.86 0.99
C SER A 34 -5.04 -6.75 -0.19
N ARG A 35 -5.49 -6.48 -1.42
CA ARG A 35 -5.14 -7.28 -2.59
C ARG A 35 -3.67 -7.08 -2.98
N LEU A 36 -3.15 -5.85 -2.88
CA LEU A 36 -1.75 -5.54 -3.16
C LEU A 36 -0.79 -6.29 -2.23
N HIS A 37 -1.04 -6.24 -0.92
CA HIS A 37 -0.28 -7.02 0.07
C HIS A 37 -0.39 -8.53 -0.14
N ALA A 38 -1.52 -9.03 -0.65
CA ALA A 38 -1.66 -10.44 -1.03
C ALA A 38 -0.77 -10.80 -2.23
N ASN A 39 -0.77 -9.95 -3.25
CA ASN A 39 -0.15 -10.22 -4.52
C ASN A 39 1.38 -10.09 -4.47
N ARG A 40 1.89 -9.17 -3.66
CA ARG A 40 3.34 -9.05 -3.45
C ARG A 40 3.91 -10.11 -2.49
N GLY A 41 3.06 -10.83 -1.74
CA GLY A 41 3.50 -11.86 -0.80
C GLY A 41 3.90 -11.32 0.59
N ASP A 42 3.84 -10.01 0.78
CA ASP A 42 4.23 -9.24 1.99
C ASP A 42 3.46 -9.64 3.25
N ARG A 43 2.34 -10.34 3.08
CA ARG A 43 1.51 -10.78 4.19
C ARG A 43 2.24 -11.69 5.18
N TRP A 44 3.31 -12.36 4.76
CA TRP A 44 4.13 -13.23 5.62
C TRP A 44 5.62 -12.87 5.51
N GLY A 45 5.98 -11.65 5.90
CA GLY A 45 7.33 -11.38 6.40
C GLY A 45 7.49 -12.05 7.77
N ASN A 46 8.29 -13.12 7.84
CA ASN A 46 8.78 -13.75 9.07
C ASN A 46 9.73 -12.79 9.81
#